data_AF-A0A923MBR5-F1
#
_entry.id   AF-A0A923MBR5-F1
#
_cell.length_a   1.000
_cell.length_b   1.000
_cell.length_c   1.000
_cell.angle_alpha   90.00
_cell.angle_beta   90.00
_cell.angle_gamma   90.00
#
_symmetry.space_group_name_H-M   'P 1'
#
loop_
_entity.id
_entity.type
_entity.pdbx_description
1 polymer ?
#
loop_
_entity_poly.entity_id
_entity_poly.type
_entity_poly.pdbx_seq_one_letter_code
_entity_poly.pdbx_strand_id
1 'polypeptide(L)'
;MKDLLQLFATRADDESTGATEIDLSTQSTEEIRDGYKDLIRELLQDGGVNLDCVQVEVRDVGRAHDGRHVFLGMLRLAHWERKSGLRLMIGLPLVERLLRRLLRGSWLNDVSHFGGLWFHPASSMIDGEVMRELRELMQAVEQVDGASASQPPRESMWSVPAELEPDREPHTPAGPSGPR
;
A
#
# COMPACT_ATOMS: atom_id res chain seq x y z
N MET A 1 -20.79 3.00 8.33
CA MET A 1 -19.49 2.27 8.41
C MET A 1 -19.61 0.74 8.45
N LYS A 2 -20.81 0.15 8.42
CA LYS A 2 -20.99 -1.33 8.44
C LYS A 2 -21.03 -1.99 7.05
N ASP A 3 -21.23 -1.22 5.97
CA ASP A 3 -21.50 -1.79 4.64
C ASP A 3 -20.24 -2.07 3.77
N LEU A 4 -19.10 -1.41 4.04
CA LEU A 4 -17.89 -1.57 3.21
C LEU A 4 -17.04 -2.78 3.59
N LEU A 5 -16.98 -3.14 4.88
CA LEU A 5 -16.44 -4.44 5.30
C LEU A 5 -17.32 -5.59 4.82
N GLN A 6 -18.63 -5.37 4.67
CA GLN A 6 -19.54 -6.39 4.13
C GLN A 6 -19.33 -6.66 2.65
N LEU A 7 -18.93 -5.67 1.83
CA LEU A 7 -18.64 -5.91 0.40
C LEU A 7 -17.41 -6.81 0.18
N PHE A 8 -16.43 -6.79 1.10
CA PHE A 8 -15.25 -7.66 1.05
C PHE A 8 -15.40 -8.95 1.87
N ALA A 9 -16.28 -8.97 2.88
CA ALA A 9 -16.65 -10.20 3.60
C ALA A 9 -17.57 -11.08 2.75
N THR A 10 -18.52 -10.49 2.02
CA THR A 10 -19.47 -11.24 1.17
C THR A 10 -18.78 -11.97 0.03
N ARG A 11 -17.60 -11.52 -0.42
CA ARG A 11 -16.82 -12.24 -1.44
C ARG A 11 -15.93 -13.34 -0.86
N ALA A 12 -15.64 -13.30 0.44
CA ALA A 12 -14.86 -14.34 1.14
C ALA A 12 -15.74 -15.49 1.65
N ASP A 13 -17.04 -15.28 1.80
CA ASP A 13 -17.97 -16.27 2.38
C ASP A 13 -18.68 -17.17 1.35
N ASP A 14 -18.58 -16.87 0.04
CA ASP A 14 -19.35 -17.58 -1.00
C ASP A 14 -18.54 -18.67 -1.74
N GLU A 15 -17.36 -19.03 -1.25
CA GLU A 15 -16.51 -20.07 -1.86
C GLU A 15 -16.27 -21.24 -0.89
N SER A 16 -17.36 -21.91 -0.51
CA SER A 16 -17.28 -23.22 0.15
C SER A 16 -18.34 -24.16 -0.38
N THR A 17 -18.07 -24.81 -1.52
CA THR A 17 -18.40 -26.23 -1.71
C THR A 17 -17.60 -26.82 -2.88
N GLY A 18 -16.53 -27.54 -2.54
CA GLY A 18 -15.75 -28.31 -3.51
C GLY A 18 -14.33 -28.53 -3.03
N ALA A 19 -14.15 -29.35 -1.99
CA ALA A 19 -12.84 -29.81 -1.56
C ALA A 19 -12.22 -30.68 -2.65
N THR A 20 -11.63 -30.02 -3.64
CA THR A 20 -10.59 -30.60 -4.47
C THR A 20 -9.32 -30.30 -3.70
N GLU A 21 -8.67 -31.33 -3.18
CA GLU A 21 -7.32 -31.25 -2.62
C GLU A 21 -6.39 -30.81 -3.76
N ILE A 22 -6.30 -29.49 -3.97
CA ILE A 22 -5.38 -28.91 -4.93
C ILE A 22 -4.00 -29.11 -4.33
N ASP A 23 -3.21 -29.96 -4.96
CA ASP A 23 -1.81 -30.16 -4.62
C ASP A 23 -1.02 -28.90 -4.93
N LEU A 24 -1.01 -27.97 -3.98
CA LEU A 24 -0.29 -26.69 -4.04
C LEU A 24 1.24 -26.89 -4.11
N SER A 25 1.74 -28.13 -3.99
CA SER A 25 3.18 -28.45 -4.02
C SER A 25 3.79 -28.44 -5.44
N THR A 26 2.98 -28.32 -6.49
CA THR A 26 3.43 -28.32 -7.90
C THR A 26 3.46 -26.94 -8.55
N GLN A 27 3.06 -25.89 -7.84
CA GLN A 27 3.10 -24.51 -8.34
C GLN A 27 4.53 -24.11 -8.71
N SER A 28 4.72 -23.71 -9.96
CA SER A 28 6.00 -23.23 -10.44
C SER A 28 6.33 -21.87 -9.80
N THR A 29 7.63 -21.57 -9.67
CA THR A 29 8.08 -20.25 -9.20
C THR A 29 7.63 -19.11 -10.13
N GLU A 30 7.27 -19.43 -11.37
CA GLU A 30 6.72 -18.49 -12.34
C GLU A 30 5.25 -18.16 -12.05
N GLU A 31 4.42 -19.16 -11.76
CA GLU A 31 3.01 -18.95 -11.37
C GLU A 31 2.88 -18.14 -10.08
N ILE A 32 3.72 -18.44 -9.08
CA ILE A 32 3.77 -17.66 -7.84
C ILE A 32 4.17 -16.21 -8.13
N ARG A 33 5.18 -16.02 -8.99
CA ARG A 33 5.66 -14.68 -9.38
C ARG A 33 4.55 -13.88 -10.07
N ASP A 34 3.81 -14.50 -10.97
CA ASP A 34 2.74 -13.83 -11.71
C ASP A 34 1.55 -13.53 -10.80
N GLY A 35 1.18 -14.43 -9.89
CA GLY A 35 0.17 -14.14 -8.85
C GLY A 35 0.52 -12.93 -7.99
N TYR A 36 1.79 -12.78 -7.58
CA TYR A 36 2.24 -11.57 -6.88
C TYR A 36 2.14 -10.31 -7.75
N LYS A 37 2.54 -10.38 -9.03
CA LYS A 37 2.45 -9.22 -9.92
C LYS A 37 1.00 -8.77 -10.10
N ASP A 38 0.07 -9.71 -10.21
CA ASP A 38 -1.34 -9.40 -10.45
C ASP A 38 -1.96 -8.72 -9.24
N LEU A 39 -1.73 -9.24 -8.02
CA LEU A 39 -2.15 -8.59 -6.78
C LEU A 39 -1.55 -7.18 -6.63
N ILE A 40 -0.27 -7.01 -6.96
CA ILE A 40 0.38 -5.69 -6.90
C ILE A 40 -0.27 -4.74 -7.91
N ARG A 41 -0.52 -5.17 -9.15
CA ARG A 41 -1.13 -4.34 -10.19
C ARG A 41 -2.55 -3.93 -9.84
N GLU A 42 -3.35 -4.86 -9.31
CA GLU A 42 -4.73 -4.58 -8.86
C GLU A 42 -4.71 -3.49 -7.78
N LEU A 43 -3.88 -3.64 -6.74
CA LEU A 43 -3.73 -2.63 -5.69
C LEU A 43 -3.28 -1.26 -6.22
N LEU A 44 -2.38 -1.24 -7.20
CA LEU A 44 -1.91 0.00 -7.81
C LEU A 44 -3.03 0.69 -8.60
N GLN A 45 -3.79 -0.08 -9.39
CA GLN A 45 -4.95 0.43 -10.14
C GLN A 45 -6.02 0.99 -9.21
N ASP A 46 -6.38 0.24 -8.16
CA ASP A 46 -7.33 0.68 -7.13
C ASP A 46 -6.83 1.91 -6.38
N GLY A 47 -5.52 2.00 -6.18
CA GLY A 47 -4.84 3.17 -5.65
C GLY A 47 -4.81 4.38 -6.59
N GLY A 48 -5.29 4.23 -7.83
CA GLY A 48 -5.30 5.27 -8.85
C GLY A 48 -3.91 5.55 -9.45
N VAL A 49 -3.01 4.58 -9.41
CA VAL A 49 -1.72 4.64 -10.11
C VAL A 49 -1.92 4.19 -11.55
N ASN A 50 -1.49 5.00 -12.52
CA ASN A 50 -1.46 4.57 -13.91
C ASN A 50 -0.36 3.51 -14.09
N LEU A 51 -0.75 2.31 -14.51
CA LEU A 51 0.19 1.21 -14.71
C LEU A 51 1.21 1.47 -15.84
N ASP A 52 0.90 2.33 -16.80
CA ASP A 52 1.87 2.71 -17.85
C ASP A 52 3.09 3.43 -17.26
N CYS A 53 2.91 4.09 -16.11
CA CYS A 53 3.98 4.81 -15.42
C CYS A 53 4.88 3.89 -14.58
N VAL A 54 4.51 2.62 -14.36
CA VAL A 54 5.19 1.74 -13.40
C VAL A 54 5.38 0.32 -13.93
N GLN A 55 6.60 -0.15 -13.87
CA GLN A 55 6.95 -1.55 -14.12
C GLN A 55 6.92 -2.31 -12.79
N VAL A 56 6.11 -3.36 -12.74
CA VAL A 56 6.04 -4.29 -11.60
C VAL A 56 6.93 -5.49 -11.88
N GLU A 57 7.97 -5.63 -11.08
CA GLU A 57 8.84 -6.80 -11.07
C GLU A 57 8.63 -7.59 -9.78
N VAL A 58 8.71 -8.92 -9.87
CA VAL A 58 8.71 -9.79 -8.70
C VAL A 58 9.87 -10.77 -8.87
N ARG A 59 10.73 -10.84 -7.85
CA ARG A 59 11.95 -11.65 -7.87
C ARG A 59 11.94 -12.68 -6.76
N ASP A 60 12.31 -13.90 -7.10
CA ASP A 60 12.68 -14.92 -6.13
C ASP A 60 14.07 -14.57 -5.59
N VAL A 61 14.19 -14.38 -4.28
CA VAL A 61 15.44 -14.00 -3.61
C VAL A 61 16.04 -15.12 -2.77
N GLY A 62 15.49 -16.34 -2.88
CA GLY A 62 15.97 -17.52 -2.20
C GLY A 62 14.87 -18.20 -1.39
N ARG A 63 15.28 -18.92 -0.34
CA ARG A 63 14.38 -19.70 0.49
C ARG A 63 14.44 -19.27 1.95
N ALA A 64 13.29 -19.30 2.60
CA ALA A 64 13.18 -19.10 4.04
C ALA A 64 13.63 -20.36 4.82
N HIS A 65 13.66 -20.27 6.14
CA HIS A 65 14.06 -21.36 7.03
C HIS A 65 13.16 -22.60 6.94
N ASP A 66 11.91 -22.42 6.50
CA ASP A 66 10.94 -23.50 6.26
C ASP A 66 11.04 -24.10 4.84
N GLY A 67 12.01 -23.65 4.04
CA GLY A 67 12.27 -24.14 2.69
C GLY A 67 11.38 -23.53 1.61
N ARG A 68 10.39 -22.69 1.93
CA ARG A 68 9.54 -22.01 0.94
C ARG A 68 10.29 -20.86 0.28
N HIS A 69 9.95 -20.56 -0.97
CA HIS A 69 10.55 -19.46 -1.73
C HIS A 69 10.16 -18.10 -1.13
N VAL A 70 11.09 -17.15 -1.15
CA VAL A 70 10.89 -15.77 -0.71
C VAL A 70 10.86 -14.88 -1.93
N PHE A 71 9.78 -14.13 -2.10
CA PHE A 71 9.60 -13.20 -3.20
C PHE A 71 9.66 -11.75 -2.72
N LEU A 72 10.34 -10.90 -3.50
CA LEU A 72 10.32 -9.44 -3.34
C LEU A 72 9.60 -8.80 -4.51
N GLY A 73 8.71 -7.86 -4.22
CA GLY A 73 8.11 -6.98 -5.22
C GLY A 73 8.98 -5.73 -5.42
N MET A 74 9.13 -5.29 -6.66
CA MET A 74 9.81 -4.05 -7.03
C MET A 74 8.92 -3.24 -7.98
N LEU A 75 8.71 -1.99 -7.62
CA LEU A 75 8.01 -1.00 -8.42
C LEU A 75 9.04 -0.05 -9.02
N ARG A 76 9.20 -0.10 -10.34
CA ARG A 76 10.12 0.78 -11.06
C ARG A 76 9.31 1.81 -11.82
N LEU A 77 9.49 3.10 -11.50
CA LEU A 77 8.80 4.17 -12.20
C LEU A 77 9.37 4.31 -13.62
N ALA A 78 8.61 3.94 -14.65
CA ALA A 78 9.07 3.94 -16.05
C ALA A 78 9.12 5.36 -16.64
N HIS A 79 8.13 6.18 -16.33
CA HIS A 79 8.11 7.60 -16.65
C HIS A 79 7.39 8.39 -15.57
N TRP A 80 7.72 9.68 -15.45
CA TRP A 80 7.12 10.54 -14.43
C TRP A 80 5.72 11.01 -14.87
N GLU A 81 4.74 10.79 -14.00
CA GLU A 81 3.42 11.41 -14.05
C GLU A 81 3.10 11.84 -12.62
N ARG A 82 2.78 13.13 -12.44
CA ARG A 82 2.71 13.76 -11.12
C ARG A 82 1.87 12.96 -10.12
N LYS A 83 0.66 12.52 -10.47
CA LYS A 83 -0.23 11.84 -9.52
C LYS A 83 0.27 10.45 -9.17
N SER A 84 0.61 9.64 -10.16
CA SER A 84 1.09 8.26 -9.98
C SER A 84 2.44 8.24 -9.26
N GLY A 85 3.36 9.12 -9.63
CA GLY A 85 4.67 9.27 -8.99
C GLY A 85 4.56 9.62 -7.51
N LEU A 86 3.77 10.65 -7.16
CA LEU A 86 3.55 11.03 -5.77
C LEU A 86 2.84 9.94 -4.96
N ARG A 87 1.81 9.31 -5.53
CA ARG A 87 1.09 8.21 -4.88
C ARG A 87 2.01 7.04 -4.57
N LEU A 88 2.91 6.70 -5.49
CA LEU A 88 3.90 5.64 -5.28
C LEU A 88 4.92 6.03 -4.22
N MET A 89 5.48 7.24 -4.28
CA MET A 89 6.51 7.68 -3.33
C MET A 89 5.99 7.78 -1.89
N ILE A 90 4.81 8.37 -1.71
CA ILE A 90 4.24 8.63 -0.38
C ILE A 90 3.42 7.43 0.08
N GLY A 91 2.75 6.74 -0.84
CA GLY A 91 1.83 5.65 -0.55
C GLY A 91 2.48 4.27 -0.50
N LEU A 92 3.77 4.10 -0.80
CA LEU A 92 4.43 2.79 -0.78
C LEU A 92 4.19 2.00 0.53
N PRO A 93 4.33 2.60 1.74
CA PRO A 93 4.08 1.87 2.97
C PRO A 93 2.62 1.40 3.10
N LEU A 94 1.67 2.20 2.59
CA LEU A 94 0.25 1.85 2.60
C LEU A 94 -0.05 0.74 1.59
N VAL A 95 0.52 0.79 0.39
CA VAL A 95 0.42 -0.26 -0.62
C VAL A 95 1.00 -1.57 -0.08
N GLU A 96 2.19 -1.54 0.53
CA GLU A 96 2.78 -2.74 1.14
C GLU A 96 1.90 -3.31 2.24
N ARG A 97 1.36 -2.45 3.12
CA ARG A 97 0.45 -2.90 4.20
C ARG A 97 -0.80 -3.56 3.64
N LEU A 98 -1.41 -2.98 2.61
CA LEU A 98 -2.60 -3.53 1.96
C LEU A 98 -2.29 -4.85 1.26
N LEU A 99 -1.16 -4.94 0.57
CA LEU A 99 -0.69 -6.17 -0.06
C LEU A 99 -0.49 -7.29 0.96
N ARG A 100 0.22 -7.02 2.06
CA ARG A 100 0.38 -8.00 3.16
C ARG A 100 -0.95 -8.44 3.74
N ARG A 101 -1.94 -7.54 3.79
CA ARG A 101 -3.30 -7.89 4.24
C ARG A 101 -4.00 -8.82 3.25
N LEU A 102 -3.93 -8.55 1.94
CA LEU A 102 -4.51 -9.40 0.91
C LEU A 102 -3.83 -10.78 0.86
N LEU A 103 -2.50 -10.80 0.99
CA LEU A 103 -1.73 -12.04 0.93
C LEU A 103 -2.12 -13.04 2.02
N ARG A 104 -2.48 -12.56 3.23
CA ARG A 104 -2.94 -13.43 4.33
C ARG A 104 -4.17 -14.27 3.99
N GLY A 105 -5.00 -13.84 3.03
CA GLY A 105 -6.15 -14.59 2.55
C GLY A 105 -5.93 -15.25 1.19
N SER A 106 -4.69 -15.30 0.69
CA SER A 106 -4.36 -15.82 -0.64
C SER A 106 -3.53 -17.10 -0.54
N TRP A 107 -3.69 -17.98 -1.52
CA TRP A 107 -2.89 -19.20 -1.67
C TRP A 107 -1.37 -18.93 -1.76
N LEU A 108 -0.95 -17.73 -2.20
CA LEU A 108 0.46 -17.34 -2.29
C LEU A 108 1.16 -17.40 -0.93
N ASN A 109 0.44 -17.08 0.15
CA ASN A 109 0.97 -17.11 1.51
C ASN A 109 1.14 -18.55 2.07
N ASP A 110 0.45 -19.52 1.48
CA ASP A 110 0.57 -20.93 1.86
C ASP A 110 1.83 -21.55 1.24
N VAL A 111 2.19 -21.13 0.02
CA VAL A 111 3.30 -21.73 -0.75
C VAL A 111 4.59 -20.90 -0.76
N SER A 112 4.54 -19.64 -0.32
CA SER A 112 5.69 -18.74 -0.39
C SER A 112 5.68 -17.64 0.67
N HIS A 113 6.81 -16.94 0.80
CA HIS A 113 6.96 -15.79 1.69
C HIS A 113 7.08 -14.50 0.87
N PHE A 114 6.44 -13.43 1.38
CA PHE A 114 6.60 -12.10 0.81
C PHE A 114 7.56 -11.24 1.63
N GLY A 115 8.74 -10.97 1.07
CA GLY A 115 9.81 -10.22 1.72
C GLY A 115 9.62 -8.70 1.74
N GLY A 116 8.67 -8.16 0.96
CA GLY A 116 8.35 -6.72 0.96
C GLY A 116 8.31 -6.11 -0.43
N LEU A 117 7.99 -4.81 -0.46
CA LEU A 117 7.79 -4.04 -1.69
C LEU A 117 8.78 -2.88 -1.75
N TRP A 118 9.56 -2.81 -2.83
CA TRP A 118 10.60 -1.80 -2.99
C TRP A 118 10.24 -0.84 -4.12
N PHE A 119 10.61 0.42 -3.97
CA PHE A 119 10.44 1.43 -5.01
C PHE A 119 11.80 1.81 -5.60
N HIS A 120 11.90 1.72 -6.92
CA HIS A 120 13.06 2.16 -7.67
C HIS A 120 12.69 3.36 -8.54
N PRO A 121 13.16 4.58 -8.20
CA PRO A 121 13.01 5.71 -9.12
C PRO A 121 13.89 5.44 -10.34
N ALA A 122 13.34 5.46 -11.56
CA ALA A 122 14.19 5.36 -12.74
C ALA A 122 15.13 6.57 -12.82
N SER A 123 16.27 6.41 -13.49
CA SER A 123 17.22 7.50 -13.71
C SER A 123 16.60 8.72 -14.42
N SER A 124 15.56 8.50 -15.24
CA SER A 124 14.76 9.55 -15.87
C SER A 124 14.00 10.45 -14.88
N MET A 125 13.74 9.97 -13.66
CA MET A 125 13.14 10.76 -12.58
C MET A 125 14.14 11.73 -11.94
N ILE A 126 15.44 11.48 -12.11
CA ILE A 126 16.53 12.34 -11.61
C ILE A 126 16.83 13.44 -12.64
N ASP A 127 15.89 13.74 -13.55
CA ASP A 127 15.95 14.93 -14.39
C ASP A 127 15.67 16.18 -13.54
N GLY A 128 16.31 17.30 -13.91
CA GLY A 128 16.25 18.55 -13.16
C GLY A 128 14.83 19.13 -13.08
N GLU A 129 13.99 18.90 -14.10
CA GLU A 129 12.60 19.36 -14.10
C GLU A 129 11.74 18.60 -13.09
N VAL A 130 11.82 17.26 -13.08
CA VAL A 130 11.08 16.40 -12.14
C VAL A 130 11.52 16.67 -10.71
N MET A 131 12.82 16.84 -10.47
CA MET A 131 13.34 17.16 -9.15
C MET A 131 12.94 18.56 -8.67
N ARG A 132 12.82 19.54 -9.58
CA ARG A 132 12.27 20.88 -9.25
C ARG A 132 10.80 20.76 -8.86
N GLU A 133 10.00 20.07 -9.67
CA GLU A 133 8.57 19.86 -9.41
C GLU A 133 8.34 19.10 -8.09
N LEU A 134 9.10 18.04 -7.83
CA LEU A 134 9.05 17.30 -6.57
C LEU A 134 9.37 18.20 -5.38
N ARG A 135 10.38 19.08 -5.50
CA ARG A 135 10.73 20.05 -4.46
C ARG A 135 9.59 21.03 -4.19
N GLU A 136 8.97 21.57 -5.23
CA GLU A 136 7.80 22.45 -5.10
C GLU A 136 6.64 21.74 -4.41
N LEU A 137 6.41 20.48 -4.74
CA LEU A 137 5.36 19.65 -4.11
C LEU A 137 5.68 19.36 -2.64
N MET A 138 6.93 19.05 -2.29
CA MET A 138 7.34 18.86 -0.89
C MET A 138 7.17 20.15 -0.08
N GLN A 139 7.58 21.29 -0.63
CA GLN A 139 7.37 22.60 0.01
C GLN A 139 5.89 22.91 0.22
N ALA A 140 5.03 22.54 -0.74
CA ALA A 140 3.59 22.71 -0.59
C ALA A 140 3.04 21.86 0.55
N VAL A 141 3.46 20.60 0.68
CA VAL A 141 3.05 19.71 1.79
C VAL A 141 3.47 20.29 3.14
N GLU A 142 4.71 20.78 3.26
CA GLU A 142 5.22 21.41 4.49
C GLU A 142 4.45 22.70 4.87
N GLN A 143 3.97 23.46 3.87
CA GLN A 143 3.22 24.70 4.10
C GLN A 143 1.76 24.45 4.52
N VAL A 144 1.16 23.31 4.16
CA VAL A 144 -0.20 22.96 4.60
C VAL A 144 -0.27 22.82 6.12
N ASP A 145 0.78 22.30 6.77
CA ASP A 145 0.85 22.19 8.23
C ASP A 145 0.87 23.56 8.93
N GLY A 146 1.31 24.64 8.24
CA GLY A 146 1.32 25.99 8.78
C GLY A 146 0.00 26.78 8.60
N ALA A 147 -0.85 26.39 7.64
CA ALA A 147 -2.05 27.16 7.25
C ALA A 147 -3.38 26.46 7.60
N SER A 148 -3.38 25.18 7.94
CA SER A 148 -4.59 24.34 8.03
C SER A 148 -5.32 24.38 9.39
N ALA A 149 -5.56 25.58 9.94
CA ALA A 149 -6.36 25.75 11.15
C ALA A 149 -7.88 25.90 10.89
N SER A 150 -8.38 25.83 9.65
CA SER A 150 -9.76 26.30 9.35
C SER A 150 -10.56 25.60 8.25
N GLN A 151 -10.18 24.42 7.75
CA GLN A 151 -11.04 23.63 6.85
C GLN A 151 -11.22 22.18 7.32
N PRO A 152 -12.46 21.64 7.33
CA PRO A 152 -12.68 20.22 7.60
C PRO A 152 -12.13 19.39 6.42
N PRO A 153 -11.34 18.34 6.68
CA PRO A 153 -10.70 17.57 5.63
C PRO A 153 -11.73 16.81 4.81
N ARG A 154 -11.63 16.90 3.47
CA ARG A 154 -12.25 15.92 2.58
C ARG A 154 -11.53 14.60 2.78
N GLU A 155 -12.23 13.58 3.27
CA GLU A 155 -11.67 12.25 3.51
C GLU A 155 -11.11 11.67 2.21
N SER A 156 -9.79 11.61 2.13
CA SER A 156 -9.09 10.82 1.11
C SER A 156 -9.15 9.36 1.53
N MET A 157 -9.31 8.43 0.59
CA MET A 157 -9.24 6.98 0.84
C MET A 157 -7.90 6.54 1.48
N TRP A 158 -6.90 7.40 1.43
CA TRP A 158 -5.57 7.22 2.01
C TRP A 158 -5.41 7.83 3.41
N SER A 159 -6.44 8.52 3.90
CA SER A 159 -6.50 8.98 5.28
C SER A 159 -6.70 7.78 6.20
N VAL A 160 -5.92 7.72 7.27
CA VAL A 160 -6.12 6.73 8.33
C VAL A 160 -7.47 7.05 9.00
N PRO A 161 -8.40 6.08 9.15
CA PRO A 161 -9.62 6.30 9.91
C PRO A 161 -9.28 6.82 11.31
N ALA A 162 -10.01 7.82 11.80
CA ALA A 162 -9.78 8.43 13.12
C ALA A 162 -9.81 7.40 14.28
N GLU A 163 -10.43 6.24 14.05
CA GLU A 163 -10.50 5.10 14.97
C GLU A 163 -9.14 4.39 15.21
N LEU A 164 -8.10 4.73 14.44
CA LEU A 164 -6.74 4.16 14.54
C LEU A 164 -5.68 5.16 15.04
N GLU A 165 -6.05 6.36 15.49
CA GLU A 165 -5.12 7.21 16.25
C GLU A 165 -4.88 6.56 17.63
N PRO A 166 -3.63 6.19 17.99
CA PRO A 166 -3.34 5.66 19.32
C PRO A 166 -3.61 6.75 20.35
N ASP A 167 -4.56 6.48 21.26
CA ASP A 167 -4.96 7.27 22.44
C ASP A 167 -4.31 8.66 22.53
N ARG A 168 -4.92 9.63 21.84
CA ARG A 168 -4.69 11.03 22.16
C ARG A 168 -5.42 11.28 23.48
N GLU A 169 -4.73 11.04 24.59
CA GLU A 169 -5.27 11.32 25.92
C GLU A 169 -5.90 12.72 25.93
N PRO A 170 -7.15 12.86 26.39
CA PRO A 170 -7.78 14.17 26.47
C PRO A 170 -7.04 15.00 27.51
N HIS A 171 -6.18 15.91 27.03
CA HIS A 171 -5.72 17.04 27.82
C HIS A 171 -6.94 17.76 28.39
N THR A 172 -7.23 17.49 29.65
CA THR A 172 -8.25 18.21 30.41
C THR A 172 -7.70 19.60 30.67
N PRO A 173 -8.29 20.69 30.13
CA PRO A 173 -7.86 22.02 30.47
C PRO A 173 -8.20 22.28 31.94
N ALA A 174 -7.17 22.47 32.76
CA ALA A 174 -7.33 22.93 34.14
C ALA A 174 -8.09 24.26 34.13
N GLY A 175 -9.30 24.26 34.67
CA GLY A 175 -10.15 25.44 34.77
C GLY A 175 -9.55 26.52 35.67
N PRO A 176 -9.95 27.79 35.49
CA PRO A 176 -9.39 28.91 36.22
C PRO A 176 -9.87 28.91 37.68
N SER A 177 -8.93 28.79 38.61
CA SER A 177 -9.13 29.05 40.03
C SER A 177 -9.39 30.55 40.26
N GLY A 178 -10.66 30.91 40.46
CA GLY A 178 -11.07 32.25 40.91
C GLY A 178 -10.94 32.42 42.44
N PRO A 179 -10.87 33.67 42.94
CA PRO A 179 -10.41 33.98 44.30
C PRO A 179 -11.54 34.00 45.34
N ARG A 180 -11.18 33.74 46.60
CA ARG A 180 -11.92 34.19 47.79
C ARG A 180 -10.93 34.75 48.80
#